data_AF-A0A5B9T946-F1
#
_entry.id   AF-A0A5B9T946-F1
#
_cell.length_a   1.000
_cell.length_b   1.000
_cell.length_c   1.000
_cell.angle_alpha   90.00
_cell.angle_beta   90.00
_cell.angle_gamma   90.00
#
_symmetry.space_group_name_H-M   'P 1'
#
loop_
_entity.id
_entity.type
_entity.pdbx_description
1 polymer ?
#
loop_
_entity_poly.entity_id
_entity_poly.type
_entity_poly.pdbx_seq_one_letter_code
_entity_poly.pdbx_strand_id
1 'polypeptide(L)'
;MVGILTFILVFGIIVVVHEFGHFYFAKKSGILVREFAIGMGPKIFAHIGKDGTAYTIRILPLGGYVRMAGWGDDTTEIKTGTPVSLTLTDEGKVKRINLSGKKLDQTALPMQVTQFDFEDKLFIKGLVLEEEKTFAVDHDATVVEADGTEVRIAPLDVQYQNATIWGKLITNFAGPMNNFILGVVVFWILIFMQGGVRDVDTNKFNVMPQGDL
;
A
#
# COMPACT_ATOMS: atom_id res chain seq x y z
N MET A 1 -6.15 27.92 -14.94
CA MET A 1 -5.59 26.65 -15.45
C MET A 1 -4.33 26.26 -14.70
N VAL A 2 -3.30 27.12 -14.64
CA VAL A 2 -2.05 26.85 -13.88
C VAL A 2 -2.31 26.48 -12.42
N GLY A 3 -3.13 27.24 -11.69
CA GLY A 3 -3.39 26.96 -10.27
C GLY A 3 -4.01 25.60 -9.97
N ILE A 4 -4.91 25.10 -10.82
CA ILE A 4 -5.52 23.77 -10.66
C ILE A 4 -4.48 22.68 -10.92
N LEU A 5 -3.65 22.83 -11.95
CA LEU A 5 -2.58 21.90 -12.25
C LEU A 5 -1.52 21.87 -11.13
N THR A 6 -1.12 23.04 -10.61
CA THR A 6 -0.20 23.16 -9.47
C THR A 6 -0.80 22.52 -8.22
N PHE A 7 -2.09 22.75 -7.95
CA PHE A 7 -2.79 22.14 -6.81
C PHE A 7 -2.77 20.62 -6.89
N ILE A 8 -3.16 20.04 -8.04
CA ILE A 8 -3.16 18.58 -8.24
C ILE A 8 -1.77 18.00 -8.03
N LEU A 9 -0.73 18.66 -8.56
CA LEU A 9 0.65 18.21 -8.45
C LEU A 9 1.15 18.25 -7.00
N VAL A 10 0.98 19.39 -6.31
CA VAL A 10 1.42 19.54 -4.91
C VAL A 10 0.65 18.60 -3.99
N PHE A 11 -0.67 18.54 -4.14
CA PHE A 11 -1.51 17.64 -3.37
C PHE A 11 -1.16 16.18 -3.61
N GLY A 12 -0.93 15.79 -4.87
CA GLY A 12 -0.52 14.44 -5.23
C GLY A 12 0.80 14.04 -4.57
N ILE A 13 1.81 14.93 -4.57
CA ILE A 13 3.09 14.66 -3.90
C ILE A 13 2.89 14.48 -2.39
N ILE A 14 2.14 15.37 -1.75
CA ILE A 14 1.86 15.30 -0.30
C ILE A 14 1.18 13.98 0.06
N VAL A 15 0.18 13.58 -0.72
CA VAL A 15 -0.54 12.33 -0.47
C VAL A 15 0.37 11.12 -0.71
N VAL A 16 1.12 11.07 -1.81
CA VAL A 16 2.01 9.94 -2.10
C VAL A 16 3.05 9.78 -1.00
N VAL A 17 3.64 10.88 -0.52
CA VAL A 17 4.61 10.84 0.58
C VAL A 17 3.96 10.42 1.90
N HIS A 18 2.72 10.84 2.17
CA HIS A 18 1.93 10.41 3.32
C HIS A 18 1.71 8.90 3.32
N GLU A 19 1.13 8.37 2.24
CA GLU A 19 0.85 6.94 2.09
C GLU A 19 2.15 6.13 2.09
N PHE A 20 3.21 6.64 1.46
CA PHE A 20 4.52 5.99 1.49
C PHE A 20 5.07 5.86 2.91
N GLY A 21 4.76 6.81 3.80
CA GLY A 21 5.09 6.71 5.23
C GLY A 21 4.44 5.47 5.85
N HIS A 22 3.12 5.35 5.73
CA HIS A 22 2.38 4.18 6.22
C HIS A 22 2.95 2.87 5.64
N PHE A 23 3.16 2.83 4.32
CA PHE A 23 3.72 1.68 3.62
C PHE A 23 5.08 1.26 4.18
N TYR A 24 6.03 2.20 4.27
CA TYR A 24 7.39 1.92 4.70
C TYR A 24 7.45 1.39 6.13
N PHE A 25 6.73 2.02 7.06
CA PHE A 25 6.73 1.60 8.46
C PHE A 25 5.91 0.34 8.72
N ALA A 26 4.85 0.08 7.94
CA ALA A 26 4.12 -1.18 7.99
C ALA A 26 5.05 -2.35 7.60
N LYS A 27 5.72 -2.26 6.44
CA LYS A 27 6.65 -3.30 5.96
C LYS A 27 7.81 -3.51 6.94
N LYS A 28 8.36 -2.43 7.50
CA LYS A 28 9.42 -2.50 8.51
C LYS A 28 8.95 -3.16 9.82
N SER A 29 7.68 -3.05 10.14
CA SER A 29 7.07 -3.66 11.33
C SER A 29 6.62 -5.11 11.12
N GLY A 30 6.89 -5.70 9.95
CA GLY A 30 6.47 -7.06 9.60
C GLY A 30 5.01 -7.17 9.15
N ILE A 31 4.33 -6.05 8.93
CA ILE A 31 2.93 -6.03 8.50
C ILE A 31 2.89 -6.16 6.99
N LEU A 32 2.16 -7.16 6.50
CA LEU A 32 1.94 -7.32 5.07
C LEU A 32 1.06 -6.18 4.55
N VAL A 33 1.56 -5.46 3.56
CA VAL A 33 0.74 -4.53 2.78
C VAL A 33 0.23 -5.28 1.55
N ARG A 34 -1.09 -5.45 1.46
CA ARG A 34 -1.74 -6.16 0.36
C ARG A 34 -1.85 -5.28 -0.89
N GLU A 35 -2.18 -4.00 -0.71
CA GLU A 35 -2.28 -3.03 -1.80
C GLU A 35 -1.70 -1.67 -1.39
N PHE A 36 -0.91 -1.07 -2.27
CA PHE A 36 -0.48 0.32 -2.21
C PHE A 36 -1.08 1.05 -3.43
N ALA A 37 -2.07 1.89 -3.19
CA ALA A 37 -2.82 2.56 -4.23
C ALA A 37 -2.50 4.06 -4.28
N ILE A 38 -2.14 4.54 -5.46
CA ILE A 38 -2.02 5.97 -5.76
C ILE A 38 -3.28 6.42 -6.50
N GLY A 39 -3.99 7.37 -5.92
CA GLY A 39 -5.26 7.86 -6.43
C GLY A 39 -6.49 7.08 -5.94
N MET A 40 -7.65 7.44 -6.48
CA MET A 40 -8.94 6.87 -6.17
C MET A 40 -9.74 6.48 -7.43
N GLY A 41 -10.79 5.69 -7.23
CA GLY A 41 -11.69 5.26 -8.29
C GLY A 41 -11.17 4.05 -9.09
N PRO A 42 -11.63 3.87 -10.34
CA PRO A 42 -11.23 2.75 -11.19
C PRO A 42 -9.72 2.68 -11.39
N LYS A 43 -9.19 1.44 -11.36
CA LYS A 43 -7.77 1.15 -11.59
C LYS A 43 -7.43 1.29 -13.05
N ILE A 44 -6.32 1.98 -13.35
CA ILE A 44 -5.73 2.08 -14.68
C ILE A 44 -4.63 1.03 -14.83
N PHE A 45 -3.83 0.86 -13.78
CA PHE A 45 -2.67 -0.02 -13.79
C PHE A 45 -2.55 -0.73 -12.44
N ALA A 46 -2.12 -1.99 -12.48
CA ALA A 46 -1.84 -2.81 -11.31
C ALA A 46 -0.61 -3.68 -11.57
N HIS A 47 0.31 -3.73 -10.61
CA HIS A 47 1.52 -4.54 -10.67
C HIS A 47 1.83 -5.13 -9.30
N ILE A 48 2.17 -6.41 -9.25
CA ILE A 48 2.58 -7.07 -8.00
C ILE A 48 4.10 -6.97 -7.88
N GLY A 49 4.57 -6.32 -6.83
CA GLY A 49 5.99 -6.27 -6.52
C GLY A 49 6.51 -7.61 -6.00
N LYS A 50 7.84 -7.76 -6.03
CA LYS A 50 8.53 -8.95 -5.47
C LYS A 50 8.28 -9.15 -3.97
N ASP A 51 7.86 -8.09 -3.31
CA ASP A 51 7.55 -8.03 -1.89
C ASP A 51 6.11 -8.45 -1.57
N GLY A 52 5.35 -8.92 -2.57
CA GLY A 52 3.97 -9.41 -2.42
C GLY A 52 2.90 -8.32 -2.34
N THR A 53 3.28 -7.05 -2.51
CA THR A 53 2.36 -5.91 -2.47
C THR A 53 1.86 -5.57 -3.87
N ALA A 54 0.54 -5.38 -4.01
CA ALA A 54 -0.05 -4.89 -5.25
C ALA A 54 0.05 -3.36 -5.33
N TYR A 55 0.84 -2.85 -6.27
CA TYR A 55 0.94 -1.42 -6.57
C TYR A 55 -0.08 -1.04 -7.63
N THR A 56 -1.03 -0.17 -7.29
CA THR A 56 -2.11 0.24 -8.19
C THR A 56 -2.09 1.75 -8.44
N ILE A 57 -2.38 2.13 -9.70
CA ILE A 57 -2.58 3.52 -10.10
C ILE A 57 -4.02 3.66 -10.55
N ARG A 58 -4.74 4.63 -9.98
CA ARG A 58 -6.16 4.86 -10.22
C ARG A 58 -6.40 6.20 -10.91
N ILE A 59 -7.57 6.34 -11.54
CA ILE A 59 -7.85 7.44 -12.45
C ILE A 59 -7.92 8.82 -11.79
N LEU A 60 -8.37 8.90 -10.55
CA LEU A 60 -8.43 10.16 -9.81
C LEU A 60 -7.12 10.34 -9.05
N PRO A 61 -6.29 11.35 -9.34
CA PRO A 61 -5.03 11.60 -8.62
C PRO A 61 -5.27 12.20 -7.22
N LEU A 62 -6.52 12.20 -6.75
CA LEU A 62 -6.93 12.73 -5.47
C LEU A 62 -6.91 11.59 -4.45
N GLY A 63 -5.93 11.60 -3.56
CA GLY A 63 -5.82 10.60 -2.50
C GLY A 63 -5.00 9.38 -2.89
N GLY A 64 -5.08 8.36 -2.04
CA GLY A 64 -4.35 7.11 -2.09
C GLY A 64 -4.67 6.33 -0.83
N TYR A 65 -4.25 5.08 -0.77
CA TYR A 65 -4.40 4.29 0.45
C TYR A 65 -3.40 3.15 0.51
N VAL A 66 -3.11 2.72 1.74
CA VAL A 66 -2.32 1.53 2.05
C VAL A 66 -3.23 0.49 2.71
N ARG A 67 -3.54 -0.59 2.00
CA ARG A 67 -4.33 -1.71 2.53
C ARG A 67 -3.43 -2.68 3.27
N MET A 68 -3.43 -2.57 4.60
CA MET A 68 -2.64 -3.41 5.49
C MET A 68 -3.42 -4.65 5.93
N ALA A 69 -2.71 -5.78 5.99
CA ALA A 69 -3.23 -7.05 6.47
C ALA A 69 -3.92 -6.91 7.83
N GLY A 70 -5.19 -7.32 7.96
CA GLY A 70 -5.90 -7.35 9.25
C GLY A 70 -6.14 -5.97 9.89
N TRP A 71 -6.15 -4.90 9.08
CA TRP A 71 -6.49 -3.55 9.52
C TRP A 71 -7.65 -2.99 8.69
N GLY A 72 -8.71 -2.54 9.36
CA GLY A 72 -9.93 -2.07 8.69
C GLY A 72 -10.73 -3.23 8.09
N ASP A 73 -11.33 -2.99 6.91
CA ASP A 73 -12.18 -3.94 6.19
C ASP A 73 -11.36 -4.82 5.22
N ASP A 74 -10.34 -5.50 5.75
CA ASP A 74 -9.39 -6.32 4.97
C ASP A 74 -9.76 -7.82 4.95
N THR A 75 -11.03 -8.16 5.18
CA THR A 75 -11.50 -9.54 5.15
C THR A 75 -11.77 -9.98 3.71
N THR A 76 -11.20 -11.10 3.30
CA THR A 76 -11.49 -11.69 1.99
C THR A 76 -12.82 -12.43 2.09
N GLU A 77 -13.93 -11.77 1.79
CA GLU A 77 -15.26 -12.39 1.82
C GLU A 77 -15.48 -13.26 0.57
N ILE A 78 -15.35 -14.57 0.73
CA ILE A 78 -15.76 -15.55 -0.28
C ILE A 78 -17.05 -16.22 0.19
N LYS A 79 -18.13 -16.06 -0.59
CA LYS A 79 -19.40 -16.74 -0.27
C LYS A 79 -19.31 -18.22 -0.62
N THR A 80 -19.94 -19.06 0.19
CA THR A 80 -20.14 -20.48 -0.16
C THR A 80 -20.82 -20.60 -1.53
N GLY A 81 -20.29 -21.46 -2.39
CA GLY A 81 -20.72 -21.64 -3.78
C GLY A 81 -20.03 -20.72 -4.78
N THR A 82 -19.13 -19.83 -4.34
CA THR A 82 -18.37 -18.98 -5.28
C THR A 82 -17.49 -19.86 -6.17
N PRO A 83 -17.60 -19.74 -7.51
CA PRO A 83 -16.73 -20.46 -8.43
C PRO A 83 -15.34 -19.81 -8.40
N VAL A 84 -14.31 -20.62 -8.17
CA VAL A 84 -12.92 -20.18 -8.20
C VAL A 84 -12.08 -21.11 -9.06
N SER A 85 -10.97 -20.59 -9.57
CA SER A 85 -9.98 -21.38 -10.29
C SER A 85 -8.68 -21.38 -9.51
N LEU A 86 -8.19 -22.57 -9.15
CA LEU A 86 -6.96 -22.75 -8.39
C LEU A 86 -5.78 -23.05 -9.30
N THR A 87 -4.65 -22.40 -9.06
CA THR A 87 -3.36 -22.84 -9.62
C THR A 87 -2.57 -23.53 -8.53
N LEU A 88 -2.21 -24.78 -8.76
CA LEU A 88 -1.42 -25.59 -7.83
C LEU A 88 0.08 -25.43 -8.11
N THR A 89 0.89 -25.59 -7.07
CA THR A 89 2.34 -25.78 -7.14
C THR A 89 2.66 -27.24 -7.50
N ASP A 90 3.93 -27.52 -7.82
CA ASP A 90 4.42 -28.89 -8.03
C ASP A 90 4.25 -29.78 -6.77
N GLU A 91 4.15 -29.17 -5.58
CA GLU A 91 3.89 -29.81 -4.29
C GLU A 91 2.40 -30.09 -4.03
N GLY A 92 1.50 -29.68 -4.95
CA GLY A 92 0.05 -29.82 -4.79
C GLY A 92 -0.61 -28.79 -3.87
N LYS A 93 0.12 -27.79 -3.37
CA LYS A 93 -0.43 -26.66 -2.61
C LYS A 93 -0.99 -25.59 -3.55
N VAL A 94 -2.03 -24.89 -3.11
CA VAL A 94 -2.61 -23.76 -3.85
C VAL A 94 -1.65 -22.56 -3.81
N LYS A 95 -1.19 -22.13 -4.98
CA LYS A 95 -0.37 -20.92 -5.16
C LYS A 95 -1.21 -19.69 -5.48
N ARG A 96 -2.29 -19.87 -6.25
CA ARG A 96 -3.13 -18.77 -6.76
C ARG A 96 -4.60 -19.19 -6.77
N ILE A 97 -5.46 -18.29 -6.30
CA ILE A 97 -6.91 -18.45 -6.23
C ILE A 97 -7.53 -17.33 -7.06
N ASN A 98 -8.20 -17.67 -8.16
CA ASN A 98 -8.82 -16.66 -9.02
C ASN A 98 -10.34 -16.60 -8.81
N LEU A 99 -10.84 -15.47 -8.31
CA LEU A 99 -12.28 -15.17 -8.11
C LEU A 99 -12.89 -14.38 -9.29
N SER A 100 -12.05 -13.81 -10.17
CA SER A 100 -12.49 -12.83 -11.17
C SER A 100 -13.24 -13.45 -12.35
N GLY A 101 -13.12 -14.76 -12.58
CA GLY A 101 -13.75 -15.46 -13.72
C GLY A 101 -13.29 -15.00 -15.12
N LYS A 102 -12.47 -13.95 -15.21
CA LYS A 102 -12.05 -13.26 -16.44
C LYS A 102 -10.77 -13.80 -17.08
N LYS A 103 -9.99 -14.63 -16.37
CA LYS A 103 -8.78 -15.27 -16.88
C LYS A 103 -8.69 -16.70 -16.37
N LEU A 104 -9.14 -17.64 -17.20
CA LEU A 104 -8.92 -19.06 -16.96
C LEU A 104 -7.52 -19.39 -17.48
N ASP A 105 -6.56 -19.53 -16.56
CA ASP A 105 -5.31 -20.20 -16.90
C ASP A 105 -5.66 -21.64 -17.29
N GLN A 106 -5.13 -22.15 -18.41
CA GLN A 106 -5.53 -23.46 -18.96
C GLN A 106 -5.19 -24.65 -18.01
N THR A 107 -4.29 -24.42 -17.05
CA THR A 107 -3.87 -25.37 -16.01
C THR A 107 -4.58 -25.15 -14.67
N ALA A 108 -5.55 -24.24 -14.59
CA ALA A 108 -6.25 -23.97 -13.34
C ALA A 108 -7.36 -25.00 -13.08
N LEU A 109 -7.44 -25.48 -11.84
CA LEU A 109 -8.46 -26.41 -11.38
C LEU A 109 -9.72 -25.62 -10.96
N PRO A 110 -10.86 -25.77 -11.66
CA PRO A 110 -12.10 -25.14 -11.24
C PRO A 110 -12.68 -25.83 -10.01
N MET A 111 -13.16 -25.05 -9.05
CA MET A 111 -13.86 -25.55 -7.86
C MET A 111 -14.96 -24.57 -7.41
N GLN A 112 -15.96 -25.07 -6.68
CA GLN A 112 -16.88 -24.21 -5.93
C GLN A 112 -16.52 -24.22 -4.46
N VAL A 113 -16.20 -23.05 -3.90
CA VAL A 113 -15.72 -22.94 -2.52
C VAL A 113 -16.87 -23.27 -1.56
N THR A 114 -16.66 -24.22 -0.65
CA THR A 114 -17.59 -24.51 0.43
C THR A 114 -17.15 -23.85 1.73
N GLN A 115 -15.87 -23.97 2.05
CA GLN A 115 -15.25 -23.48 3.26
C GLN A 115 -13.78 -23.11 2.99
N PHE A 116 -13.25 -22.14 3.70
CA PHE A 116 -11.84 -21.75 3.60
C PHE A 116 -11.35 -21.17 4.92
N ASP A 117 -10.04 -21.18 5.10
CA ASP A 117 -9.32 -20.50 6.17
C ASP A 117 -7.95 -20.11 5.62
N PHE A 118 -7.74 -18.82 5.36
CA PHE A 118 -6.48 -18.28 4.84
C PHE A 118 -5.64 -17.58 5.90
N GLU A 119 -6.06 -17.63 7.16
CA GLU A 119 -5.43 -16.88 8.24
C GLU A 119 -4.69 -17.80 9.21
N ASP A 120 -5.36 -18.85 9.69
CA ASP A 120 -4.83 -19.78 10.69
C ASP A 120 -4.41 -21.11 10.05
N LYS A 121 -5.38 -21.83 9.47
CA LYS A 121 -5.15 -23.21 9.00
C LYS A 121 -4.68 -23.35 7.55
N LEU A 122 -4.71 -22.27 6.77
CA LEU A 122 -4.26 -22.21 5.37
C LEU A 122 -4.82 -23.35 4.51
N PHE A 123 -6.14 -23.42 4.37
CA PHE A 123 -6.81 -24.38 3.49
C PHE A 123 -7.97 -23.77 2.71
N ILE A 124 -8.29 -24.40 1.58
CA ILE A 124 -9.52 -24.18 0.84
C ILE A 124 -10.21 -25.51 0.58
N LYS A 125 -11.51 -25.55 0.85
CA LYS A 125 -12.36 -26.72 0.65
C LYS A 125 -13.47 -26.37 -0.34
N GLY A 126 -13.77 -27.30 -1.21
CA GLY A 126 -14.83 -27.09 -2.19
C GLY A 126 -15.10 -28.30 -3.06
N LEU A 127 -16.08 -28.14 -3.93
CA LEU A 127 -16.52 -29.17 -4.86
C LEU A 127 -15.71 -29.07 -6.16
N VAL A 128 -15.00 -30.13 -6.51
CA VAL A 128 -14.29 -30.32 -7.78
C VAL A 128 -14.91 -31.51 -8.46
N LEU A 129 -15.59 -31.29 -9.61
CA LEU A 129 -16.33 -32.36 -10.30
C LEU A 129 -17.31 -33.10 -9.37
N GLU A 130 -18.06 -32.34 -8.55
CA GLU A 130 -19.03 -32.85 -7.56
C GLU A 130 -18.42 -33.63 -6.38
N GLU A 131 -17.10 -33.84 -6.34
CA GLU A 131 -16.39 -34.39 -5.19
C GLU A 131 -15.88 -33.28 -4.27
N GLU A 132 -16.09 -33.42 -2.97
CA GLU A 132 -15.54 -32.49 -1.99
C GLU A 132 -14.04 -32.75 -1.78
N LYS A 133 -13.21 -31.75 -2.08
CA LYS A 133 -11.75 -31.82 -1.93
C LYS A 133 -11.25 -30.64 -1.10
N THR A 134 -10.23 -30.92 -0.29
CA THR A 134 -9.52 -29.93 0.51
C THR A 134 -8.11 -29.77 -0.05
N PHE A 135 -7.71 -28.53 -0.30
CA PHE A 135 -6.35 -28.19 -0.71
C PHE A 135 -5.68 -27.35 0.37
N ALA A 136 -4.43 -27.67 0.68
CA ALA A 136 -3.59 -26.81 1.48
C ALA A 136 -3.20 -25.58 0.65
N VAL A 137 -3.22 -24.41 1.28
CA VAL A 137 -2.91 -23.13 0.66
C VAL A 137 -1.49 -22.74 1.06
N ASP A 138 -0.71 -22.29 0.09
CA ASP A 138 0.64 -21.80 0.36
C ASP A 138 0.57 -20.52 1.20
N HIS A 139 1.49 -20.34 2.15
CA HIS A 139 1.58 -19.17 3.01
C HIS A 139 1.71 -17.85 2.22
N ASP A 140 2.31 -17.92 1.03
CA ASP A 140 2.55 -16.81 0.13
C ASP A 140 1.55 -16.79 -1.05
N ALA A 141 0.47 -17.56 -0.97
CA ALA A 141 -0.52 -17.66 -2.03
C ALA A 141 -1.18 -16.31 -2.35
N THR A 142 -1.63 -16.16 -3.59
CA THR A 142 -2.33 -14.96 -4.07
C THR A 142 -3.79 -15.24 -4.38
N VAL A 143 -4.63 -14.24 -4.14
CA VAL A 143 -6.05 -14.19 -4.48
C VAL A 143 -6.26 -13.09 -5.50
N VAL A 144 -6.81 -13.44 -6.66
CA VAL A 144 -7.28 -12.46 -7.65
C VAL A 144 -8.71 -12.10 -7.29
N GLU A 145 -8.92 -10.89 -6.80
CA GLU A 145 -10.22 -10.33 -6.44
C GLU A 145 -11.12 -10.13 -7.67
N ALA A 146 -12.42 -9.91 -7.45
CA ALA A 146 -13.39 -9.70 -8.51
C ALA A 146 -13.01 -8.53 -9.45
N ASP A 147 -12.37 -7.51 -8.88
CA ASP A 147 -11.90 -6.32 -9.59
C ASP A 147 -10.59 -6.57 -10.38
N GLY A 148 -10.04 -7.78 -10.34
CA GLY A 148 -8.82 -8.21 -11.01
C GLY A 148 -7.52 -7.87 -10.30
N THR A 149 -7.54 -7.27 -9.10
CA THR A 149 -6.32 -7.11 -8.30
C THR A 149 -5.91 -8.48 -7.78
N GLU A 150 -4.65 -8.83 -8.00
CA GLU A 150 -4.06 -9.99 -7.37
C GLU A 150 -3.33 -9.54 -6.10
N VAL A 151 -3.82 -10.01 -4.96
CA VAL A 151 -3.29 -9.69 -3.64
C VAL A 151 -2.86 -10.95 -2.92
N ARG A 152 -1.82 -10.86 -2.11
CA ARG A 152 -1.39 -11.98 -1.27
C ARG A 152 -2.39 -12.23 -0.13
N ILE A 153 -2.54 -13.50 0.26
CA ILE A 153 -3.24 -13.86 1.50
C ILE A 153 -2.47 -13.34 2.71
N ALA A 154 -3.15 -13.19 3.84
CA ALA A 154 -2.57 -12.62 5.06
C ALA A 154 -2.72 -13.60 6.25
N PRO A 155 -1.80 -14.56 6.39
CA PRO A 155 -1.72 -15.41 7.58
C PRO A 155 -1.51 -14.57 8.84
N LEU A 156 -1.89 -15.11 10.01
CA LEU A 156 -1.92 -14.37 11.28
C LEU A 156 -0.58 -13.72 11.66
N ASP A 157 0.55 -14.28 11.26
CA ASP A 157 1.89 -13.82 11.59
C ASP A 157 2.24 -12.45 10.95
N VAL A 158 1.68 -12.17 9.77
CA VAL A 158 1.92 -10.93 8.99
C VAL A 158 0.81 -9.89 9.12
N GLN A 159 -0.21 -10.15 9.96
CA GLN A 159 -1.31 -9.22 10.17
C GLN A 159 -0.93 -8.05 11.10
N TYR A 160 -1.54 -6.89 10.86
CA TYR A 160 -1.44 -5.70 11.70
C TYR A 160 -1.71 -6.03 13.17
N GLN A 161 -2.70 -6.88 13.47
CA GLN A 161 -3.06 -7.24 14.85
C GLN A 161 -1.95 -7.99 15.59
N ASN A 162 -1.10 -8.74 14.88
CA ASN A 162 0.00 -9.48 15.48
C ASN A 162 1.29 -8.65 15.57
N ALA A 163 1.34 -7.48 14.92
CA ALA A 163 2.47 -6.57 15.03
C ALA A 163 2.66 -6.03 16.45
N THR A 164 3.91 -5.71 16.78
CA THR A 164 4.26 -5.11 18.07
C THR A 164 3.52 -3.79 18.29
N ILE A 165 3.26 -3.43 19.55
CA ILE A 165 2.60 -2.16 19.91
C ILE A 165 3.35 -0.96 19.30
N TRP A 166 4.68 -0.99 19.32
CA TRP A 166 5.51 0.03 18.69
C TRP A 166 5.37 0.06 17.17
N GLY A 167 5.31 -1.11 16.53
CA GLY A 167 5.08 -1.24 15.10
C GLY A 167 3.72 -0.65 14.67
N LYS A 168 2.67 -0.93 15.44
CA LYS A 168 1.33 -0.35 15.24
C LYS A 168 1.34 1.16 15.39
N LEU A 169 1.94 1.66 16.47
CA LEU A 169 2.00 3.09 16.78
C LEU A 169 2.75 3.86 15.70
N ILE A 170 3.94 3.40 15.31
CA ILE A 170 4.74 4.10 14.31
C ILE A 170 4.08 4.04 12.93
N THR A 171 3.45 2.90 12.59
CA THR A 171 2.72 2.77 11.32
C THR A 171 1.55 3.73 11.24
N ASN A 172 0.77 3.91 12.32
CA ASN A 172 -0.34 4.89 12.34
C ASN A 172 0.14 6.34 12.29
N PHE A 173 1.28 6.65 12.90
CA PHE A 173 1.83 8.01 12.91
C PHE A 173 2.69 8.33 11.67
N ALA A 174 3.04 7.32 10.88
CA ALA A 174 4.01 7.44 9.80
C ALA A 174 3.60 8.45 8.72
N GLY A 175 2.32 8.50 8.33
CA GLY A 175 1.85 9.43 7.31
C GLY A 175 2.06 10.90 7.69
N PRO A 176 1.53 11.39 8.82
CA PRO A 176 1.78 12.75 9.30
C PRO A 176 3.27 13.05 9.47
N MET A 177 4.03 12.10 10.02
CA MET A 177 5.48 12.24 10.20
C MET A 177 6.21 12.45 8.86
N ASN A 178 5.86 11.68 7.82
CA ASN A 178 6.52 11.78 6.52
C ASN A 178 6.21 13.12 5.83
N ASN A 179 4.99 13.62 5.97
CA ASN A 179 4.64 14.94 5.46
C ASN A 179 5.35 16.06 6.22
N PHE A 180 5.55 15.91 7.53
CA PHE A 180 6.36 16.84 8.31
C PHE A 180 7.81 16.86 7.83
N ILE A 181 8.41 15.68 7.61
CA ILE A 181 9.77 15.55 7.05
C ILE A 181 9.84 16.20 5.66
N LEU A 182 8.86 15.94 4.79
CA LEU A 182 8.76 16.57 3.47
C LEU A 182 8.76 18.10 3.59
N GLY A 183 7.99 18.66 4.52
CA GLY A 183 7.93 20.09 4.78
C GLY A 183 9.30 20.67 5.15
N VAL A 184 10.03 20.02 6.05
CA VAL A 184 11.40 20.43 6.45
C VAL A 184 12.35 20.39 5.26
N VAL A 185 12.32 19.31 4.46
CA VAL A 185 13.18 19.14 3.29
C VAL A 185 12.89 20.20 2.23
N VAL A 186 11.62 20.44 1.92
CA VAL A 186 11.21 21.48 0.97
C VAL A 186 11.64 22.85 1.46
N PHE A 187 11.46 23.15 2.75
CA PHE A 187 11.87 24.42 3.32
C PHE A 187 13.40 24.64 3.26
N TRP A 188 14.19 23.61 3.57
CA TRP A 188 15.65 23.67 3.40
C TRP A 188 16.05 23.93 1.95
N ILE A 189 15.47 23.21 1.00
CA ILE A 189 15.75 23.42 -0.43
C ILE A 189 15.46 24.87 -0.83
N LEU A 190 14.34 25.44 -0.37
CA LEU A 190 13.97 26.83 -0.66
C LEU A 190 14.96 27.84 -0.08
N ILE A 191 15.46 27.62 1.15
CA ILE A 191 16.50 28.47 1.76
C ILE A 191 17.76 28.49 0.89
N PHE A 192 18.23 27.32 0.45
CA PHE A 192 19.42 27.23 -0.38
C PHE A 192 19.22 27.82 -1.78
N MET A 193 18.00 27.71 -2.34
CA MET A 193 17.68 28.28 -3.66
C MET A 193 17.58 29.81 -3.66
N GLN A 194 17.06 30.42 -2.59
CA GLN A 194 16.89 31.88 -2.54
C GLN A 194 18.21 32.64 -2.31
N GLY A 195 19.26 31.93 -1.85
CA GLY A 195 20.51 32.55 -1.42
C GLY A 195 20.32 33.34 -0.13
N GLY A 196 21.31 33.33 0.77
CA GLY A 196 21.22 34.09 2.02
C GLY A 196 20.86 35.56 1.78
N VAL A 197 20.17 36.18 2.73
CA VAL A 197 19.83 37.61 2.68
C VAL A 197 21.13 38.39 2.48
N ARG A 198 21.28 39.06 1.34
CA ARG A 198 22.39 39.98 1.09
C ARG A 198 22.19 41.17 2.03
N ASP A 199 22.91 41.17 3.14
CA ASP A 199 23.02 42.36 3.96
C ASP A 199 23.86 43.40 3.19
N VAL A 200 23.17 44.39 2.64
CA VAL A 200 23.78 45.51 1.91
C VAL A 200 24.27 46.61 2.85
N ASP A 201 24.02 46.49 4.15
CA ASP A 201 24.38 47.49 5.18
C ASP A 201 25.66 47.12 5.95
N THR A 202 26.31 45.98 5.64
CA THR A 202 27.57 45.55 6.28
C THR A 202 28.72 46.58 6.19
N ASN A 203 28.64 47.54 5.24
CA ASN A 203 29.66 48.58 5.04
C ASN A 203 29.23 49.99 5.51
N LYS A 204 28.11 50.15 6.22
CA LYS A 204 27.69 51.47 6.73
C LYS A 204 28.35 51.76 8.08
N PHE A 205 29.48 52.45 8.06
CA PHE A 205 30.07 53.04 9.27
C PHE A 205 29.32 54.31 9.65
N ASN A 206 28.60 54.30 10.77
CA ASN A 206 28.10 55.53 11.38
C ASN A 206 29.24 56.17 12.19
N VAL A 207 29.81 57.25 11.67
CA VAL A 207 30.75 58.09 12.42
C VAL A 207 29.93 58.92 13.41
N MET A 208 30.13 58.72 14.71
CA MET A 208 29.51 59.58 15.72
C MET A 208 30.07 61.00 15.58
N PRO A 209 29.23 62.05 15.70
CA PRO A 209 29.72 63.42 15.76
C PRO A 209 30.71 63.51 16.93
N GLN A 210 31.91 63.98 16.63
CA GLN A 210 32.97 64.22 17.58
C GLN A 210 32.40 65.16 18.65
N GLY A 211 32.30 64.69 19.90
CA GLY A 211 31.80 65.50 21.00
C GLY A 211 32.64 66.77 21.08
N ASP A 212 31.97 67.92 20.91
CA ASP A 212 32.57 69.23 21.17
C ASP A 212 33.02 69.24 22.64
N LEU A 213 34.34 69.29 22.83
CA LEU A 213 35.02 69.52 24.11
C LEU A 213 34.79 70.95 24.60
#